data_AF-A0A1Y3M8H9-F1
#
_entry.id   AF-A0A1Y3M8H9-F1
#
_cell.length_a   1.000
_cell.length_b   1.000
_cell.length_c   1.000
_cell.angle_alpha   90.00
_cell.angle_beta   90.00
_cell.angle_gamma   90.00
#
_symmetry.space_group_name_H-M   'P 1'
#
loop_
_entity.id
_entity.type
_entity.pdbx_description
1 polymer ?
#
loop_
_entity_poly.entity_id
_entity_poly.type
_entity_poly.pdbx_seq_one_letter_code
_entity_poly.pdbx_strand_id
1 'polypeptide(L)'
;MKEHDLDRGLDRFDPDFGIARAWQRLEKGIHHENDIELPKHEYFESRFEGIFKTNYRTAHDRTVDSGRPWESPETEPMVPFDEHLKIPLDKAFD
;
A
#
# COMPACT_ATOMS: atom_id res chain seq x y z
N MET A 1 -1.84 -11.45 13.61
CA MET A 1 -2.61 -11.19 12.36
C MET A 1 -4.03 -11.68 12.57
N LYS A 2 -5.01 -10.91 12.09
CA LYS A 2 -6.45 -11.21 12.17
C LYS A 2 -6.87 -12.03 10.95
N GLU A 3 -7.85 -12.91 11.10
CA GLU A 3 -8.49 -13.62 9.99
C GLU A 3 -9.69 -12.83 9.46
N HIS A 4 -9.95 -12.99 8.17
CA HIS A 4 -11.00 -12.32 7.42
C HIS A 4 -11.84 -13.35 6.68
N ASP A 5 -13.12 -13.04 6.47
CA ASP A 5 -14.00 -13.86 5.65
C ASP A 5 -13.72 -13.56 4.17
N LEU A 6 -12.89 -14.41 3.55
CA LEU A 6 -12.49 -14.32 2.15
C LEU A 6 -13.38 -15.21 1.28
N ASP A 7 -13.28 -15.09 -0.05
CA ASP A 7 -14.03 -15.96 -0.99
C ASP A 7 -13.70 -17.46 -0.81
N ARG A 8 -12.53 -17.76 -0.21
CA ARG A 8 -12.07 -19.13 0.13
C ARG A 8 -12.42 -19.57 1.57
N GLY A 9 -13.15 -18.74 2.32
CA GLY A 9 -13.47 -18.94 3.73
C GLY A 9 -12.63 -18.07 4.68
N LEU A 10 -12.75 -18.36 5.97
CA LEU A 10 -12.05 -17.63 7.04
C LEU A 10 -10.54 -17.94 6.98
N ASP A 11 -9.76 -16.96 6.55
CA ASP A 11 -8.32 -17.11 6.36
C ASP A 11 -7.60 -15.74 6.48
N ARG A 12 -6.29 -15.72 6.27
CA ARG A 12 -5.47 -14.51 6.20
C ARG A 12 -5.31 -14.06 4.76
N PHE A 13 -5.01 -12.77 4.60
CA PHE A 13 -4.64 -12.23 3.29
C PHE A 13 -3.34 -12.84 2.80
N ASP A 14 -3.28 -13.07 1.50
CA ASP A 14 -2.02 -13.41 0.83
C ASP A 14 -1.14 -12.16 0.76
N PRO A 15 0.19 -12.31 0.87
CA PRO A 15 1.11 -11.18 0.70
C PRO A 15 0.99 -10.56 -0.69
N ASP A 16 0.91 -9.23 -0.75
CA ASP A 16 0.91 -8.48 -2.01
C ASP A 16 2.19 -7.63 -2.12
N PHE A 17 2.95 -7.84 -3.20
CA PHE A 17 4.21 -7.13 -3.44
C PHE A 17 4.02 -5.63 -3.64
N GLY A 18 2.96 -5.22 -4.34
CA GLY A 18 2.66 -3.82 -4.61
C GLY A 18 2.31 -3.06 -3.33
N ILE A 19 1.47 -3.65 -2.47
CA ILE A 19 1.12 -3.10 -1.15
C ILE A 19 2.37 -2.98 -0.28
N ALA A 20 3.17 -4.05 -0.19
CA ALA A 20 4.40 -4.04 0.60
C ALA A 20 5.37 -2.94 0.11
N ARG A 21 5.50 -2.77 -1.20
CA ARG A 21 6.37 -1.76 -1.79
C ARG A 21 5.85 -0.34 -1.55
N ALA A 22 4.55 -0.11 -1.65
CA ALA A 22 3.92 1.17 -1.33
C ALA A 22 4.19 1.59 0.12
N TRP A 23 4.06 0.68 1.08
CA TRP A 23 4.41 0.95 2.48
C TRP A 23 5.88 1.32 2.66
N GLN A 24 6.81 0.64 1.99
CA GLN A 24 8.24 1.00 2.03
C GLN A 24 8.51 2.40 1.48
N ARG A 25 7.82 2.79 0.41
CA ARG A 25 7.97 4.13 -0.18
C ARG A 25 7.39 5.21 0.75
N LEU A 26 6.23 4.96 1.34
CA LEU A 26 5.60 5.83 2.34
C LEU A 26 6.52 6.04 3.55
N GLU A 27 7.06 4.96 4.11
CA GLU A 27 7.98 4.99 5.25
C GLU A 27 9.23 5.83 4.96
N LYS A 28 9.78 5.70 3.75
CA LYS A 28 10.99 6.42 3.32
C LYS A 28 10.74 7.84 2.84
N GLY A 29 9.48 8.29 2.78
CA GLY A 29 9.12 9.61 2.25
C GLY A 29 9.33 9.79 0.75
N ILE A 30 9.55 8.69 0.00
CA ILE A 30 9.76 8.68 -1.46
C ILE A 30 8.55 8.04 -2.15
N HIS A 31 7.35 8.36 -1.71
CA HIS A 31 6.13 7.77 -2.23
C HIS A 31 5.62 8.48 -3.48
N HIS A 32 4.89 7.74 -4.32
CA HIS A 32 4.02 8.36 -5.30
C HIS A 32 2.81 8.94 -4.60
N GLU A 33 2.18 9.96 -5.17
CA GLU A 33 0.89 10.45 -4.67
C GLU A 33 -0.13 9.31 -4.56
N ASN A 34 -0.12 8.38 -5.52
CA ASN A 34 -1.00 7.22 -5.52
C ASN A 34 -0.75 6.23 -4.37
N ASP A 35 0.46 6.18 -3.80
CA ASP A 35 0.70 5.36 -2.60
C ASP A 35 -0.08 5.90 -1.38
N ILE A 36 -0.48 7.18 -1.37
CA ILE A 36 -1.36 7.76 -0.33
C ILE A 36 -2.81 7.26 -0.45
N GLU A 37 -3.23 6.85 -1.64
CA GLU A 37 -4.57 6.30 -1.84
C GLU A 37 -4.71 4.89 -1.23
N LEU A 38 -3.60 4.13 -1.09
CA LEU A 38 -3.60 2.83 -0.42
C LEU A 38 -4.14 2.89 1.02
N PRO A 39 -3.57 3.69 1.96
CA PRO A 39 -4.12 3.74 3.31
C PRO A 39 -5.54 4.29 3.38
N LYS A 40 -5.97 5.12 2.41
CA LYS A 40 -7.37 5.58 2.33
C LYS A 40 -8.31 4.45 1.90
N HIS A 41 -7.89 3.63 0.94
CA HIS A 41 -8.58 2.42 0.49
C HIS A 41 -8.73 1.44 1.67
N GLU A 42 -7.60 1.02 2.25
CA GLU A 42 -7.54 0.06 3.36
C GLU A 42 -8.34 0.52 4.59
N TYR A 43 -8.27 1.81 4.92
CA TYR A 43 -9.03 2.35 6.05
C TYR A 43 -10.54 2.28 5.79
N PHE A 44 -11.00 2.70 4.61
CA PHE A 44 -12.42 2.65 4.31
C PHE A 44 -12.93 1.21 4.33
N GLU A 45 -12.21 0.29 3.67
CA GLU A 45 -12.57 -1.13 3.61
C GLU A 45 -12.69 -1.74 5.01
N SER A 46 -11.65 -1.55 5.85
CA SER A 46 -11.63 -2.07 7.22
C SER A 46 -12.77 -1.53 8.08
N ARG A 47 -13.10 -0.24 7.93
CA ARG A 47 -14.22 0.38 8.65
C ARG A 47 -15.55 -0.14 8.15
N PHE A 48 -15.71 -0.31 6.85
CA PHE A 48 -16.94 -0.83 6.23
C PHE A 48 -17.20 -2.28 6.67
N GLU A 49 -16.20 -3.15 6.53
CA GLU A 49 -16.22 -4.54 7.01
C GLU A 49 -16.64 -4.60 8.49
N GLY A 50 -15.99 -3.79 9.33
CA GLY A 50 -16.20 -3.78 10.77
C GLY A 50 -17.58 -3.25 11.21
N ILE A 51 -18.12 -2.24 10.53
CA ILE A 51 -19.42 -1.62 10.85
C ILE A 51 -20.56 -2.50 10.36
N PHE A 52 -20.49 -2.94 9.10
CA PHE A 52 -21.58 -3.67 8.45
C PHE A 52 -21.48 -5.18 8.64
N LYS A 53 -20.41 -5.69 9.26
CA LYS A 53 -20.17 -7.12 9.51
C LYS A 53 -20.30 -7.96 8.23
N THR A 54 -19.73 -7.44 7.15
CA THR A 54 -19.73 -8.10 5.84
C THR A 54 -18.39 -8.78 5.58
N ASN A 55 -18.31 -9.56 4.50
CA ASN A 55 -17.08 -10.20 4.08
C ASN A 55 -16.14 -9.21 3.37
N TYR A 56 -14.89 -9.62 3.21
CA TYR A 56 -13.85 -8.80 2.57
C TYR A 56 -14.27 -8.33 1.17
N ARG A 57 -14.76 -9.25 0.32
CA ARG A 57 -15.16 -8.95 -1.06
C ARG A 57 -16.18 -7.80 -1.13
N THR A 58 -17.21 -7.88 -0.30
CA THR A 58 -18.25 -6.83 -0.27
C THR A 58 -17.69 -5.50 0.22
N ALA A 59 -16.81 -5.52 1.23
CA ALA A 59 -16.17 -4.29 1.72
C ALA A 59 -15.25 -3.67 0.66
N HIS A 60 -14.50 -4.50 -0.07
CA HIS A 60 -13.61 -4.08 -1.15
C HIS A 60 -14.39 -3.42 -2.30
N ASP A 61 -15.43 -4.11 -2.79
CA ASP A 61 -16.26 -3.61 -3.88
C ASP A 61 -16.89 -2.25 -3.50
N ARG A 62 -17.34 -2.11 -2.24
CA ARG A 62 -17.88 -0.83 -1.73
C ARG A 62 -16.84 0.27 -1.61
N THR A 63 -15.59 -0.08 -1.34
CA THR A 63 -14.46 0.86 -1.31
C THR A 63 -14.21 1.41 -2.71
N VAL A 64 -14.15 0.54 -3.71
CA VAL A 64 -14.00 0.92 -5.12
C VAL A 64 -15.20 1.74 -5.61
N ASP A 65 -16.43 1.28 -5.36
CA ASP A 65 -17.67 2.00 -5.69
C ASP A 65 -17.72 3.41 -5.09
N SER A 66 -17.09 3.61 -3.92
CA SER A 66 -17.03 4.90 -3.24
C SER A 66 -16.01 5.88 -3.84
N GLY A 67 -15.31 5.49 -4.90
CA GLY A 67 -14.30 6.31 -5.58
C GLY A 67 -12.94 6.27 -4.90
N ARG A 68 -12.61 5.17 -4.20
CA ARG A 68 -11.31 4.95 -3.57
C ARG A 68 -10.57 3.74 -4.17
N PRO A 69 -10.43 3.61 -5.49
CA PRO A 69 -9.59 2.56 -6.04
C PRO A 69 -8.13 2.79 -5.63
N TRP A 70 -7.37 1.71 -5.57
CA TRP A 70 -5.91 1.80 -5.49
C TRP A 70 -5.29 0.83 -6.49
N GLU A 71 -4.28 1.30 -7.20
CA GLU A 71 -3.47 0.51 -8.13
C GLU A 71 -2.00 0.71 -7.78
N SER A 72 -1.19 -0.33 -7.87
CA SER A 72 0.24 -0.19 -7.61
C SER A 72 0.90 0.63 -8.72
N PRO A 73 1.76 1.62 -8.40
CA PRO A 73 2.58 2.30 -9.39
C PRO A 73 3.47 1.32 -10.17
N GLU A 74 3.51 1.46 -11.50
CA GLU A 74 4.34 0.59 -12.37
C GLU A 74 5.84 0.85 -12.23
N THR A 75 6.22 2.07 -11.85
CA THR A 75 7.61 2.51 -11.76
C THR A 75 7.95 2.94 -10.35
N GLU A 76 9.24 2.95 -10.02
CA GLU A 76 9.73 3.61 -8.82
C GLU A 76 9.75 5.14 -9.03
N PRO A 77 9.54 5.93 -7.98
CA PRO A 77 9.60 7.37 -8.12
C PRO A 77 11.05 7.75 -8.38
N MET A 78 11.25 8.69 -9.31
CA MET A 78 12.55 9.30 -9.54
C MET A 78 12.98 10.03 -8.26
N VAL A 79 13.84 9.41 -7.47
CA VAL A 79 14.55 10.11 -6.40
C VAL A 79 15.54 11.03 -7.11
N PRO A 80 15.45 12.38 -6.96
CA PRO A 80 16.50 13.26 -7.44
C PRO A 80 17.82 12.72 -6.89
N PHE A 81 18.81 12.51 -7.78
CA PHE A 81 20.11 12.00 -7.37
C PHE A 81 20.57 12.81 -6.16
N ASP A 82 20.64 12.15 -5.01
CA ASP A 82 20.77 12.78 -3.71
C ASP A 82 21.92 13.80 -3.76
N GLU A 83 21.63 15.09 -3.60
CA GLU A 83 22.68 16.11 -3.53
C GLU A 83 23.63 15.89 -2.33
N HIS A 84 23.28 14.98 -1.40
CA HIS A 84 24.12 14.51 -0.32
C HIS A 84 25.06 13.35 -0.70
N LEU A 85 24.91 12.73 -1.89
CA LEU A 85 25.94 11.89 -2.52
C LEU A 85 27.00 12.77 -3.23
N LYS A 86 27.50 13.80 -2.55
CA LYS A 86 28.73 14.52 -2.95
C LYS A 86 29.99 13.84 -2.40
N ILE A 87 29.88 12.63 -1.88
CA ILE A 87 31.03 11.82 -1.53
C ILE A 87 31.38 11.01 -2.79
N PRO A 88 32.56 11.23 -3.39
CA PRO A 88 33.04 10.40 -4.48
C PRO A 88 32.94 8.91 -4.11
N LEU A 89 32.51 8.06 -5.05
CA LEU A 89 32.25 6.63 -4.81
C LEU A 89 33.47 5.90 -4.23
N ASP A 90 34.68 6.40 -4.51
CA ASP A 90 35.97 5.94 -4.00
C ASP A 90 36.21 6.28 -2.52
N LYS A 91 35.36 7.07 -1.87
CA LYS A 91 35.48 7.49 -0.46
C LYS A 91 34.35 7.02 0.45
N ALA A 92 33.39 6.26 -0.08
CA ALA A 92 32.23 5.78 0.69
C ALA A 92 32.48 4.43 1.39
N PHE A 93 33.66 3.82 1.19
CA PHE A 93 34.03 2.51 1.71
C PHE A 93 35.44 2.51 2.32
N ASP A 94 35.68 3.40 3.28
CA ASP A 94 36.81 3.34 4.22
C ASP A 94 36.29 3.28 5.66
#